data_AF-A0A4R8Q4D1-F1
#
_entry.id   AF-A0A4R8Q4D1-F1
#
_cell.length_a   1.000
_cell.length_b   1.000
_cell.length_c   1.000
_cell.angle_alpha   90.00
_cell.angle_beta   90.00
_cell.angle_gamma   90.00
#
_symmetry.space_group_name_H-M   'P 1'
#
loop_
_entity.id
_entity.type
_entity.pdbx_description
1 polymer ?
#
loop_
_entity_poly.entity_id
_entity_poly.type
_entity_poly.pdbx_seq_one_letter_code
_entity_poly.pdbx_strand_id
1 'polypeptide(L)'
;MASTRFFSGFFGGTFLSVAGGTVGDMFLPQEIQTPMAFVSLAPFVGPCTGPLIGGFINFHLHWRWTYYIMLMWSCCLMLLIVAFAPETYHPVLLRRKAEKLRREAGDDRYRSAMEKDDTVSKASAVATSVMRPVQLLLREPMCLCLNLYSAILLGILYLFFLAFPMIFREQYGMDLWQIGLTFLGIIIGMCVAATTSSVWTKIRGRLIQKHGPGEPEFRLPPAMLGGILIPVGLFWFGWTSRHNIHWMVPIIGSGVFGCG
;
A
#
# COMPACT_ATOMS: atom_id res chain seq x y z
N MET A 1 -11.48 -24.19 5.30
CA MET A 1 -11.25 -22.75 5.56
C MET A 1 -9.76 -22.40 5.70
N ALA A 2 -8.93 -23.26 6.32
CA ALA A 2 -7.47 -23.00 6.43
C ALA A 2 -6.75 -22.96 5.07
N SER A 3 -7.03 -23.92 4.17
CA SER A 3 -6.39 -23.99 2.86
C SER A 3 -6.68 -22.75 1.99
N THR A 4 -7.93 -22.28 1.96
CA THR A 4 -8.30 -21.08 1.21
C THR A 4 -7.66 -19.81 1.77
N ARG A 5 -7.47 -19.74 3.09
CA ARG A 5 -6.72 -18.63 3.74
C ARG A 5 -5.23 -18.68 3.40
N PHE A 6 -4.62 -19.86 3.39
CA PHE A 6 -3.22 -20.03 3.00
C PHE A 6 -2.97 -19.53 1.58
N PHE A 7 -3.75 -20.00 0.60
CA PHE A 7 -3.60 -19.57 -0.79
C PHE A 7 -3.87 -18.07 -0.97
N SER A 8 -4.93 -17.54 -0.34
CA SER A 8 -5.23 -16.11 -0.41
C SER A 8 -4.09 -15.24 0.15
N GLY A 9 -3.46 -15.66 1.25
CA GLY A 9 -2.31 -14.95 1.83
C GLY A 9 -1.05 -15.09 0.97
N PHE A 10 -0.76 -16.29 0.49
CA PHE A 10 0.43 -16.58 -0.32
C PHE A 10 0.43 -15.79 -1.62
N PHE A 11 -0.66 -15.85 -2.40
CA PHE A 11 -0.77 -15.11 -3.66
C PHE A 11 -0.98 -13.60 -3.43
N GLY A 12 -1.77 -13.21 -2.42
CA GLY A 12 -1.99 -11.80 -2.11
C GLY A 12 -0.70 -11.07 -1.69
N GLY A 13 0.14 -11.71 -0.89
CA GLY A 13 1.42 -11.16 -0.44
C GLY A 13 2.42 -10.93 -1.58
N THR A 14 2.45 -11.81 -2.58
CA THR A 14 3.36 -11.64 -3.73
C THR A 14 3.09 -10.37 -4.52
N PHE A 15 1.83 -10.00 -4.72
CA PHE A 15 1.48 -8.78 -5.46
C PHE A 15 1.94 -7.52 -4.71
N LEU A 16 1.68 -7.46 -3.41
CA LEU A 16 2.06 -6.31 -2.58
C LEU A 16 3.58 -6.10 -2.56
N SER A 17 4.36 -7.17 -2.52
CA SER A 17 5.83 -7.10 -2.51
C SER A 17 6.42 -6.62 -3.84
N VAL A 18 5.78 -6.91 -4.97
CA VAL A 18 6.32 -6.60 -6.30
C VAL A 18 5.93 -5.20 -6.77
N ALA A 19 4.75 -4.70 -6.36
CA ALA A 19 4.21 -3.42 -6.82
C ALA A 19 5.18 -2.23 -6.62
N GLY A 20 5.82 -2.12 -5.45
CA GLY A 20 6.79 -1.06 -5.18
C GLY A 20 8.05 -1.15 -6.05
N GLY A 21 8.53 -2.36 -6.30
CA GLY A 21 9.69 -2.61 -7.17
C GLY A 21 9.40 -2.23 -8.63
N THR A 22 8.24 -2.61 -9.14
CA THR A 22 7.82 -2.27 -10.51
C THR A 22 7.75 -0.76 -10.73
N VAL A 23 7.25 0.01 -9.75
CA VAL A 23 7.25 1.48 -9.85
C VAL A 23 8.68 2.05 -9.79
N GLY A 24 9.57 1.44 -9.01
CA GLY A 24 10.99 1.81 -9.01
C GLY A 24 11.70 1.57 -10.34
N ASP A 25 11.30 0.54 -11.08
CA ASP A 25 11.87 0.22 -12.38
C ASP A 25 11.34 1.12 -13.51
N MET A 26 10.15 1.71 -13.35
CA MET A 26 9.49 2.54 -14.38
C MET A 26 9.84 4.03 -14.30
N PHE A 27 10.17 4.56 -13.11
CA PHE A 27 10.35 6.00 -12.90
C PHE A 27 11.75 6.38 -12.44
N LEU A 28 12.25 7.53 -12.91
CA LEU A 28 13.52 8.07 -12.44
C LEU A 28 13.42 8.47 -10.95
N PRO A 29 14.54 8.43 -10.18
CA PRO A 29 14.54 8.75 -8.75
C PRO A 29 13.99 10.13 -8.36
N GLN A 30 13.98 11.07 -9.29
CA GLN A 30 13.46 12.42 -9.09
C GLN A 30 11.92 12.48 -9.18
N GLU A 31 11.31 11.63 -10.01
CA GLU A 31 9.87 11.60 -10.28
C GLU A 31 9.14 10.49 -9.51
N ILE A 32 9.89 9.53 -8.95
CA ILE A 32 9.37 8.35 -8.26
C ILE A 32 8.45 8.66 -7.06
N GLN A 33 8.49 9.88 -6.52
CA GLN A 33 7.78 10.20 -5.28
C GLN A 33 6.26 10.14 -5.42
N THR A 34 5.72 10.73 -6.48
CA THR A 34 4.28 10.79 -6.70
C THR A 34 3.69 9.41 -7.00
N PRO A 35 4.27 8.60 -7.91
CA PRO A 35 3.83 7.22 -8.14
C PRO A 35 3.96 6.35 -6.89
N MET A 36 5.07 6.46 -6.15
CA MET A 36 5.27 5.69 -4.93
C MET A 36 4.26 6.06 -3.84
N ALA A 37 3.82 7.32 -3.75
CA ALA A 37 2.77 7.73 -2.81
C ALA A 37 1.42 7.03 -3.12
N PHE A 38 1.04 6.90 -4.39
CA PHE A 38 -0.17 6.16 -4.77
C PHE A 38 -0.07 4.66 -4.47
N VAL A 39 1.09 4.06 -4.73
CA VAL A 39 1.35 2.65 -4.38
C VAL A 39 1.27 2.45 -2.87
N SER A 40 1.85 3.36 -2.09
CA SER A 40 1.80 3.32 -0.63
C SER A 40 0.42 3.58 -0.05
N LEU A 41 -0.47 4.28 -0.77
CA LEU A 41 -1.84 4.55 -0.34
C LEU A 41 -2.76 3.34 -0.51
N ALA A 42 -2.52 2.53 -1.54
CA ALA A 42 -3.38 1.39 -1.88
C ALA A 42 -3.56 0.37 -0.73
N PRO A 43 -2.52 -0.02 0.04
CA PRO A 43 -2.63 -0.92 1.19
C PRO A 43 -3.44 -0.35 2.36
N PHE A 44 -3.62 0.97 2.45
CA PHE A 44 -4.42 1.60 3.50
C PHE A 44 -5.88 1.83 3.06
N VAL A 45 -6.10 2.21 1.79
CA VAL A 45 -7.45 2.41 1.24
C VAL A 45 -8.18 1.08 1.02
N GLY A 46 -7.46 0.03 0.60
CA GLY A 46 -8.04 -1.29 0.34
C GLY A 46 -8.80 -1.86 1.55
N PRO A 47 -8.17 -1.95 2.73
CA PRO A 47 -8.82 -2.40 3.95
C PRO A 47 -10.02 -1.54 4.37
N CYS A 48 -10.05 -0.23 4.08
CA CYS A 48 -11.22 0.61 4.36
C CYS A 48 -12.38 0.38 3.37
N THR A 49 -12.05 0.13 2.11
CA THR A 49 -13.03 -0.11 1.04
C THR A 49 -13.67 -1.50 1.15
N GLY A 50 -12.95 -2.47 1.72
CA GLY A 50 -13.43 -3.84 1.94
C GLY A 50 -14.73 -3.90 2.75
N PRO A 51 -14.80 -3.36 3.99
CA PRO A 51 -16.00 -3.29 4.80
C PRO A 51 -17.12 -2.45 4.18
N LEU A 52 -16.78 -1.40 3.42
CA LEU A 52 -17.76 -0.59 2.71
C LEU A 52 -18.53 -1.46 1.69
N ILE A 53 -17.81 -2.08 0.76
CA ILE A 53 -18.42 -2.95 -0.27
C ILE A 53 -19.02 -4.21 0.38
N GLY A 54 -18.30 -4.81 1.32
CA GLY A 54 -18.71 -6.01 2.03
C GLY A 54 -19.97 -5.81 2.86
N GLY A 55 -20.14 -4.66 3.50
CA GLY A 55 -21.32 -4.31 4.29
C GLY A 55 -22.58 -4.21 3.43
N PHE A 56 -22.49 -3.57 2.26
CA PHE A 56 -23.59 -3.50 1.31
C PHE A 56 -23.98 -4.88 0.76
N ILE A 57 -22.98 -5.69 0.37
CA ILE A 57 -23.22 -7.03 -0.18
C ILE A 57 -23.85 -7.94 0.87
N ASN A 58 -23.31 -7.98 2.09
CA ASN A 58 -23.79 -8.90 3.13
C ASN A 58 -25.14 -8.48 3.74
N PHE A 59 -25.51 -7.21 3.62
CA PHE A 59 -26.83 -6.75 4.06
C PHE A 59 -27.94 -7.16 3.09
N HIS A 60 -27.70 -7.04 1.77
CA HIS A 60 -28.71 -7.33 0.74
C HIS A 60 -28.64 -8.76 0.19
N LEU A 61 -27.48 -9.40 0.25
CA LEU A 61 -27.20 -10.73 -0.28
C LEU A 61 -26.51 -11.61 0.78
N HIS A 62 -26.37 -12.90 0.46
CA HIS A 62 -25.63 -13.84 1.30
C HIS A 62 -24.11 -13.64 1.24
N TRP A 63 -23.41 -14.00 2.30
CA TRP A 63 -21.94 -13.91 2.44
C TRP A 63 -21.12 -14.56 1.31
N ARG A 64 -21.69 -15.56 0.63
CA ARG A 64 -21.04 -16.23 -0.53
C ARG A 64 -20.84 -15.26 -1.70
N TRP A 65 -21.74 -14.30 -1.87
CA TRP A 65 -21.66 -13.31 -2.94
C TRP A 65 -20.48 -12.37 -2.81
N THR A 66 -19.98 -12.13 -1.59
CA THR A 66 -18.73 -11.38 -1.39
C THR A 66 -17.56 -12.07 -2.10
N TYR A 67 -17.48 -13.40 -2.03
CA TYR A 67 -16.44 -14.17 -2.72
C TYR A 67 -16.63 -14.18 -4.24
N TYR A 68 -17.88 -14.29 -4.72
CA TYR A 68 -18.15 -14.25 -6.16
C TYR A 68 -17.79 -12.91 -6.79
N ILE A 69 -18.15 -11.79 -6.14
CA ILE A 69 -17.82 -10.44 -6.61
C ILE A 69 -16.31 -10.21 -6.60
N MET A 70 -15.60 -10.63 -5.55
CA MET A 70 -14.14 -10.57 -5.49
C MET A 70 -13.50 -11.36 -6.65
N LEU A 71 -14.00 -12.56 -6.95
CA LEU A 71 -13.48 -13.40 -8.02
C LEU A 71 -13.72 -12.78 -9.41
N MET A 72 -14.91 -12.22 -9.65
CA MET A 72 -15.22 -11.49 -10.88
C MET A 72 -14.32 -10.26 -11.05
N TRP A 73 -14.13 -9.49 -9.97
CA TRP A 73 -13.27 -8.31 -9.96
C TRP A 73 -11.81 -8.68 -10.26
N SER A 74 -11.26 -9.69 -9.59
CA SER A 74 -9.90 -10.18 -9.85
C SER A 74 -9.71 -10.69 -11.29
N CYS A 75 -10.69 -11.41 -11.83
CA CYS A 75 -10.66 -11.87 -13.22
C CYS A 75 -10.67 -10.70 -14.21
N CYS A 76 -11.53 -9.70 -13.98
CA CYS A 76 -11.60 -8.48 -14.78
C CYS A 76 -10.27 -7.73 -14.75
N LEU A 77 -9.68 -7.51 -13.57
CA LEU A 77 -8.37 -6.87 -13.44
C LEU A 77 -7.27 -7.65 -14.15
N MET A 78 -7.27 -8.98 -14.06
CA MET A 78 -6.30 -9.82 -14.78
C MET A 78 -6.43 -9.66 -16.29
N LEU A 79 -7.65 -9.67 -16.83
CA LEU A 79 -7.91 -9.45 -18.25
C LEU A 79 -7.45 -8.05 -18.69
N LEU A 80 -7.73 -7.03 -17.90
CA LEU A 80 -7.28 -5.66 -18.18
C LEU A 80 -5.75 -5.55 -18.20
N ILE A 81 -5.06 -6.18 -17.24
CA ILE A 81 -3.59 -6.20 -17.21
C ILE A 81 -3.05 -6.90 -18.45
N VAL A 82 -3.59 -8.08 -18.81
CA VAL A 82 -3.12 -8.82 -20.00
C VAL A 82 -3.39 -8.05 -21.30
N ALA A 83 -4.50 -7.32 -21.40
CA ALA A 83 -4.88 -6.59 -22.60
C ALA A 83 -4.16 -5.24 -22.75
N PHE A 84 -3.96 -4.50 -21.64
CA PHE A 84 -3.50 -3.11 -21.67
C PHE A 84 -2.09 -2.88 -21.13
N ALA A 85 -1.49 -3.81 -20.39
CA ALA A 85 -0.13 -3.65 -19.90
C ALA A 85 0.87 -4.19 -20.92
N PRO A 86 1.53 -3.33 -21.73
CA PRO A 86 2.67 -3.77 -22.52
C PRO A 86 3.80 -4.21 -21.57
N GLU A 87 4.70 -5.06 -22.06
CA GLU A 87 5.90 -5.46 -21.32
C GLU A 87 6.78 -4.23 -21.02
N THR A 88 6.68 -3.68 -19.81
CA THR A 88 7.42 -2.47 -19.38
C THR A 88 8.79 -2.80 -18.77
N TYR A 89 9.11 -4.08 -18.56
CA TYR A 89 10.34 -4.47 -17.86
C TYR A 89 11.59 -4.29 -18.75
N HIS A 90 12.32 -3.20 -18.50
CA HIS A 90 13.48 -2.75 -19.28
C HIS A 90 14.55 -3.85 -19.50
N PRO A 91 14.89 -4.70 -18.51
CA PRO A 91 15.85 -5.78 -18.71
C PRO A 91 15.38 -6.88 -19.69
N VAL A 92 14.08 -7.19 -19.72
CA VAL A 92 13.51 -8.16 -20.68
C VAL A 92 13.45 -7.56 -22.09
N LEU A 93 13.19 -6.27 -22.22
CA LEU A 93 13.28 -5.56 -23.51
C LEU A 93 14.72 -5.56 -24.05
N LEU A 94 15.72 -5.33 -23.18
CA LEU A 94 17.14 -5.43 -23.55
C LEU A 94 17.52 -6.85 -23.96
N ARG A 95 17.02 -7.88 -23.26
CA ARG A 95 17.24 -9.28 -23.64
C ARG A 95 16.67 -9.57 -25.02
N ARG A 96 15.41 -9.18 -25.29
CA ARG A 96 14.78 -9.35 -26.62
C ARG A 96 15.54 -8.59 -27.72
N LYS A 97 16.07 -7.40 -27.42
CA LYS A 97 16.90 -6.62 -28.35
C LYS A 97 18.26 -7.28 -28.60
N ALA A 98 18.91 -7.79 -27.56
CA ALA A 98 20.16 -8.54 -27.67
C ALA A 98 19.97 -9.84 -28.48
N GLU A 99 18.89 -10.58 -28.26
CA GLU A 99 18.54 -11.78 -29.04
C GLU A 99 18.28 -11.45 -30.51
N LYS A 100 17.61 -10.33 -30.83
CA LYS A 100 17.46 -9.86 -32.22
C LYS A 100 18.80 -9.49 -32.86
N LEU A 101 19.64 -8.74 -32.16
CA LEU A 101 20.98 -8.36 -32.65
C LEU A 101 21.89 -9.57 -32.87
N ARG A 102 21.82 -10.61 -32.04
CA ARG A 102 22.52 -11.89 -32.27
C ARG A 102 22.09 -12.56 -33.57
N ARG A 103 20.78 -12.59 -33.82
CA ARG A 103 20.22 -13.21 -35.04
C ARG A 103 20.57 -12.44 -36.30
N GLU A 104 20.64 -11.11 -36.22
CA GLU A 104 20.96 -10.24 -37.36
C GLU A 104 22.47 -10.16 -37.65
N ALA A 105 23.32 -10.08 -36.61
CA ALA A 105 24.77 -9.93 -36.76
C ALA A 105 25.52 -11.28 -36.88
N GLY A 106 24.90 -12.40 -36.51
CA GLY A 106 25.55 -13.71 -36.47
C GLY A 106 26.70 -13.81 -35.45
N ASP A 107 26.85 -12.82 -34.58
CA ASP A 107 27.92 -12.72 -33.57
C ASP A 107 27.34 -12.90 -32.17
N ASP A 108 27.81 -13.93 -31.46
CA ASP A 108 27.30 -14.37 -30.15
C ASP A 108 27.85 -13.53 -28.97
N ARG A 109 28.60 -12.46 -29.30
CA ARG A 109 29.20 -11.53 -28.33
C ARG A 109 28.21 -10.55 -27.72
N TYR A 110 27.06 -10.30 -28.35
CA TYR A 110 26.04 -9.41 -27.81
C TYR A 110 25.34 -10.07 -26.62
N ARG A 111 25.75 -9.77 -25.39
CA ARG A 111 25.10 -10.25 -24.16
C ARG A 111 24.37 -9.14 -23.44
N SER A 112 23.14 -9.42 -23.02
CA SER A 112 22.38 -8.52 -22.14
C SER A 112 23.01 -8.52 -20.74
N ALA A 113 22.85 -7.41 -19.99
CA ALA A 113 23.38 -7.31 -18.62
C ALA A 113 22.85 -8.45 -17.70
N MET A 114 21.66 -8.97 -17.98
CA MET A 114 21.03 -10.09 -17.28
C MET A 114 21.68 -11.45 -17.60
N GLU A 115 22.27 -11.63 -18.79
CA GLU A 115 23.00 -12.87 -19.14
C GLU A 115 24.46 -12.87 -18.67
N LYS A 116 24.97 -11.70 -18.24
CA LYS A 116 26.30 -11.61 -17.63
C LYS A 116 26.30 -12.11 -16.18
N ASP A 117 25.12 -12.20 -15.56
CA ASP A 117 24.88 -12.56 -14.16
C ASP A 117 24.62 -14.07 -13.94
N ASP A 118 24.73 -14.90 -15.00
CA ASP A 118 24.51 -16.36 -14.94
C ASP A 118 25.59 -17.11 -14.10
N THR A 119 26.56 -16.39 -13.55
CA THR A 119 27.57 -16.92 -12.61
C THR A 119 27.09 -16.98 -11.17
N VAL A 120 25.95 -16.35 -10.85
CA VAL A 120 25.39 -16.37 -9.49
C VAL A 120 24.44 -17.57 -9.34
N SER A 121 24.78 -18.50 -8.44
CA SER A 121 23.90 -19.62 -8.09
C SER A 121 22.51 -19.10 -7.70
N LYS A 122 21.45 -19.60 -8.36
CA LYS A 122 20.05 -19.20 -8.12
C LYS A 122 19.67 -19.29 -6.64
N ALA A 123 20.21 -20.27 -5.92
CA ALA A 123 20.02 -20.42 -4.47
C ALA A 123 20.69 -19.29 -3.66
N SER A 124 21.87 -18.83 -4.07
CA SER A 124 22.57 -17.71 -3.45
C SER A 124 21.88 -16.36 -3.74
N ALA A 125 21.34 -16.19 -4.94
CA ALA A 125 20.54 -15.02 -5.30
C ALA A 125 19.26 -14.93 -4.45
N VAL A 126 18.53 -16.04 -4.28
CA VAL A 126 17.34 -16.10 -3.41
C VAL A 126 17.72 -15.84 -1.96
N ALA A 127 18.77 -16.49 -1.44
CA ALA A 127 19.24 -16.26 -0.09
C ALA A 127 19.64 -14.79 0.14
N THR A 128 20.30 -14.17 -0.83
CA THR A 128 20.68 -12.75 -0.76
C THR A 128 19.45 -11.83 -0.77
N SER A 129 18.46 -12.11 -1.62
CA SER A 129 17.22 -11.34 -1.68
C SER A 129 16.37 -11.42 -0.41
N VAL A 130 16.40 -12.55 0.31
CA VAL A 130 15.71 -12.69 1.59
C VAL A 130 16.53 -12.09 2.74
N MET A 131 17.85 -12.27 2.74
CA MET A 131 18.71 -11.82 3.83
C MET A 131 18.90 -10.29 3.83
N ARG A 132 18.95 -9.64 2.65
CA ARG A 132 19.16 -8.18 2.55
C ARG A 132 18.09 -7.36 3.27
N PRO A 133 16.77 -7.57 3.06
CA PRO A 133 15.73 -6.86 3.81
C PRO A 133 15.83 -7.06 5.32
N VAL A 134 16.10 -8.29 5.78
CA VAL A 134 16.26 -8.58 7.21
C VAL A 134 17.48 -7.88 7.79
N GLN A 135 18.58 -7.87 7.05
CA GLN A 135 19.80 -7.18 7.45
C GLN A 135 19.60 -5.66 7.50
N LEU A 136 18.93 -5.07 6.51
CA LEU A 136 18.57 -3.65 6.51
C LEU A 136 17.68 -3.31 7.71
N LEU A 137 16.66 -4.14 7.96
CA LEU A 137 15.74 -3.94 9.09
C LEU A 137 16.47 -3.98 10.45
N LEU A 138 17.42 -4.90 10.64
CA LEU A 138 18.12 -5.07 11.92
C LEU A 138 19.34 -4.16 12.09
N ARG A 139 20.02 -3.78 11.00
CA ARG A 139 21.25 -2.97 11.07
C ARG A 139 21.01 -1.47 10.89
N GLU A 140 19.94 -1.06 10.22
CA GLU A 140 19.62 0.35 10.02
C GLU A 140 18.51 0.79 10.99
N PRO A 141 18.84 1.51 12.08
CA PRO A 141 17.87 1.86 13.12
C PRO A 141 16.74 2.76 12.59
N MET A 142 17.03 3.61 11.60
CA MET A 142 16.02 4.46 10.95
C MET A 142 14.97 3.62 10.21
N CYS A 143 15.39 2.59 9.47
CA CYS A 143 14.49 1.70 8.75
C CYS A 143 13.59 0.92 9.73
N LEU A 144 14.17 0.40 10.82
CA LEU A 144 13.44 -0.27 11.89
C LEU A 144 12.33 0.61 12.47
N CYS A 145 12.64 1.86 12.83
CA CYS A 145 11.68 2.79 13.41
C CYS A 145 10.53 3.11 12.45
N LEU A 146 10.82 3.36 11.16
CA LEU A 146 9.79 3.65 10.15
C LEU A 146 8.92 2.43 9.84
N ASN A 147 9.51 1.24 9.82
CA ASN A 147 8.77 0.00 9.61
C ASN A 147 7.88 -0.31 10.82
N LEU A 148 8.39 -0.13 12.05
CA LEU A 148 7.61 -0.32 13.27
C LEU A 148 6.45 0.69 13.35
N TYR A 149 6.71 1.96 13.02
CA TYR A 149 5.68 2.99 12.91
C TYR A 149 4.58 2.56 11.93
N SER A 150 4.95 2.18 10.71
CA SER A 150 3.99 1.73 9.68
C SER A 150 3.22 0.48 10.12
N ALA A 151 3.88 -0.47 10.79
CA ALA A 151 3.25 -1.68 11.32
C ALA A 151 2.22 -1.37 12.42
N ILE A 152 2.53 -0.44 13.32
CA ILE A 152 1.60 0.02 14.35
C ILE A 152 0.38 0.70 13.71
N LEU A 153 0.58 1.60 12.74
CA LEU A 153 -0.52 2.26 12.03
C LEU A 153 -1.43 1.27 11.33
N LEU A 154 -0.84 0.32 10.61
CA LEU A 154 -1.59 -0.73 9.94
C LEU A 154 -2.33 -1.61 10.95
N GLY A 155 -1.69 -1.96 12.08
CA GLY A 155 -2.32 -2.69 13.18
C GLY A 155 -3.54 -1.97 13.74
N ILE A 156 -3.43 -0.67 14.00
CA ILE A 156 -4.54 0.18 14.46
C ILE A 156 -5.65 0.24 13.40
N LEU A 157 -5.31 0.35 12.12
CA LEU A 157 -6.28 0.28 11.03
C LEU A 157 -7.08 -1.03 11.06
N TYR A 158 -6.42 -2.16 11.26
CA TYR A 158 -7.09 -3.46 11.40
C TYR A 158 -7.94 -3.55 12.67
N LEU A 159 -7.53 -2.91 13.77
CA LEU A 159 -8.35 -2.84 14.99
C LEU A 159 -9.67 -2.09 14.75
N PHE A 160 -9.72 -1.13 13.83
CA PHE A 160 -10.98 -0.48 13.46
C PHE A 160 -12.00 -1.44 12.83
N PHE A 161 -11.57 -2.53 12.15
CA PHE A 161 -12.52 -3.55 11.65
C PHE A 161 -13.24 -4.30 12.75
N LEU A 162 -12.66 -4.36 13.95
CA LEU A 162 -13.31 -4.92 15.12
C LEU A 162 -14.10 -3.82 15.87
N ALA A 163 -13.48 -2.67 16.07
CA ALA A 163 -14.04 -1.60 16.89
C ALA A 163 -15.28 -0.94 16.27
N PHE A 164 -15.33 -0.75 14.94
CA PHE A 164 -16.46 -0.09 14.28
C PHE A 164 -17.74 -0.91 14.38
N PRO A 165 -17.78 -2.21 14.03
CA PRO A 165 -18.97 -3.02 14.25
C PRO A 165 -19.36 -3.08 15.73
N MET A 166 -18.40 -3.17 16.65
CA MET A 166 -18.70 -3.19 18.09
C MET A 166 -19.37 -1.88 18.53
N ILE A 167 -18.79 -0.73 18.22
CA ILE A 167 -19.32 0.57 18.67
C ILE A 167 -20.61 0.94 17.93
N PHE A 168 -20.62 0.90 16.59
CA PHE A 168 -21.76 1.39 15.81
C PHE A 168 -22.96 0.42 15.82
N ARG A 169 -22.72 -0.89 15.98
CA ARG A 169 -23.83 -1.84 16.13
C ARG A 169 -24.37 -1.88 17.55
N GLU A 170 -23.51 -1.98 18.56
CA GLU A 170 -23.96 -2.15 19.95
C GLU A 170 -24.41 -0.83 20.57
N GLN A 171 -23.78 0.31 20.23
CA GLN A 171 -24.15 1.60 20.80
C GLN A 171 -25.13 2.41 19.97
N TYR A 172 -25.06 2.34 18.65
CA TYR A 172 -25.90 3.17 17.77
C TYR A 172 -27.00 2.37 17.07
N GLY A 173 -27.04 1.05 17.25
CA GLY A 173 -28.04 0.17 16.63
C GLY A 173 -27.97 0.17 15.11
N MET A 174 -26.81 0.50 14.52
CA MET A 174 -26.67 0.64 13.07
C MET A 174 -26.68 -0.70 12.34
N ASP A 175 -27.24 -0.69 11.13
CA ASP A 175 -27.23 -1.82 10.22
C ASP A 175 -25.83 -2.08 9.63
N LEU A 176 -25.63 -3.28 9.08
CA LEU A 176 -24.35 -3.70 8.51
C LEU A 176 -23.88 -2.79 7.36
N TRP A 177 -24.80 -2.30 6.52
CA TRP A 177 -24.46 -1.37 5.44
C TRP A 177 -24.01 -0.01 6.00
N GLN A 178 -24.69 0.51 7.04
CA GLN A 178 -24.34 1.77 7.70
C GLN A 178 -22.96 1.70 8.36
N ILE A 179 -22.64 0.57 9.00
CA ILE A 179 -21.30 0.32 9.56
C ILE A 179 -20.24 0.32 8.46
N GLY A 180 -20.54 -0.24 7.28
CA GLY A 180 -19.65 -0.15 6.12
C GLY A 180 -19.37 1.30 5.69
N LEU A 181 -20.38 2.17 5.75
CA LEU A 181 -20.24 3.60 5.42
C LEU A 181 -19.35 4.37 6.42
N THR A 182 -19.24 3.95 7.68
CA THR A 182 -18.43 4.71 8.66
C THR A 182 -16.94 4.66 8.34
N PHE A 183 -16.48 3.66 7.58
CA PHE A 183 -15.10 3.59 7.04
C PHE A 183 -14.80 4.68 6.01
N LEU A 184 -15.82 5.33 5.43
CA LEU A 184 -15.60 6.50 4.56
C LEU A 184 -14.94 7.66 5.29
N GLY A 185 -15.12 7.79 6.61
CA GLY A 185 -14.42 8.80 7.40
C GLY A 185 -12.91 8.69 7.23
N ILE A 186 -12.38 7.46 7.37
CA ILE A 186 -10.96 7.15 7.20
C ILE A 186 -10.51 7.41 5.75
N ILE A 187 -11.31 7.00 4.75
CA ILE A 187 -11.02 7.22 3.33
C ILE A 187 -10.96 8.72 3.00
N ILE A 188 -11.90 9.51 3.52
CA ILE A 188 -11.92 10.97 3.32
C ILE A 188 -10.67 11.59 3.96
N GLY A 189 -10.28 11.15 5.16
CA GLY A 189 -9.02 11.55 5.80
C GLY A 189 -7.80 11.28 4.92
N MET A 190 -7.72 10.08 4.34
CA MET A 190 -6.65 9.69 3.43
C MET A 190 -6.65 10.52 2.13
N CYS A 191 -7.82 10.83 1.57
CA CYS A 191 -7.94 11.72 0.42
C CYS A 191 -7.43 13.14 0.74
N VAL A 192 -7.77 13.67 1.92
CA VAL A 192 -7.27 14.99 2.38
C VAL A 192 -5.75 14.95 2.54
N ALA A 193 -5.19 13.89 3.14
CA ALA A 193 -3.74 13.69 3.21
C ALA A 193 -3.09 13.64 1.80
N ALA A 194 -3.72 12.93 0.86
CA ALA A 194 -3.25 12.84 -0.53
C ALA A 194 -3.24 14.22 -1.23
N THR A 195 -4.22 15.09 -1.00
CA THR A 195 -4.18 16.47 -1.54
C THR A 195 -3.04 17.31 -0.95
N THR A 196 -2.66 17.03 0.30
CA THR A 196 -1.54 17.71 0.98
C THR A 196 -0.17 17.26 0.44
N SER A 197 -0.09 16.13 -0.27
CA SER A 197 1.16 15.62 -0.88
C SER A 197 1.90 16.66 -1.73
N SER A 198 1.17 17.49 -2.48
CA SER A 198 1.75 18.55 -3.31
C SER A 198 2.50 19.60 -2.48
N VAL A 199 2.05 19.87 -1.26
CA VAL A 199 2.71 20.77 -0.32
C VAL A 199 4.01 20.15 0.16
N TRP A 200 3.99 18.88 0.54
CA TRP A 200 5.17 18.14 1.00
C TRP A 200 6.25 18.03 -0.07
N THR A 201 5.87 17.82 -1.34
CA THR A 201 6.83 17.82 -2.46
C THR A 201 7.51 19.17 -2.63
N LYS A 202 6.77 20.28 -2.49
CA LYS A 202 7.35 21.65 -2.53
C LYS A 202 8.28 21.90 -1.34
N ILE A 203 7.90 21.48 -0.14
CA ILE A 203 8.74 21.59 1.07
C ILE A 203 10.04 20.83 0.86
N ARG A 204 9.97 19.57 0.40
CA ARG A 204 11.15 18.76 0.09
C ARG A 204 12.06 19.43 -0.93
N GLY A 205 11.51 20.02 -1.99
CA GLY A 205 12.28 20.77 -2.98
C GLY A 205 13.07 21.93 -2.36
N ARG A 206 12.48 22.66 -1.41
CA ARG A 206 13.17 23.73 -0.68
C ARG A 206 14.27 23.19 0.24
N LEU A 207 14.06 22.05 0.90
CA LEU A 207 15.09 21.44 1.74
C LEU A 207 16.32 21.00 0.92
N ILE A 208 16.10 20.39 -0.24
CA ILE A 208 17.16 19.96 -1.16
C ILE A 208 17.96 21.18 -1.66
N GLN A 209 17.29 22.27 -2.01
CA GLN A 209 17.98 23.51 -2.43
C GLN A 209 18.83 24.11 -1.31
N LYS A 210 18.44 23.94 -0.04
CA LYS A 210 19.12 24.54 1.11
C LYS A 210 20.25 23.69 1.70
N HIS A 211 20.13 22.36 1.68
CA HIS A 211 21.05 21.45 2.40
C HIS A 211 21.82 20.49 1.47
N GLY A 212 21.61 20.55 0.15
CA GLY A 212 22.34 19.72 -0.81
C GLY A 212 21.61 18.42 -1.18
N PRO A 213 22.31 17.39 -1.70
CA PRO A 213 21.70 16.21 -2.32
C PRO A 213 20.73 15.51 -1.35
N GLY A 214 19.58 15.10 -1.88
CA GLY A 214 18.38 14.78 -1.10
C GLY A 214 18.51 13.60 -0.14
N GLU A 215 18.92 13.90 1.09
CA GLU A 215 18.97 12.97 2.22
C GLU A 215 17.58 12.34 2.51
N PRO A 216 17.54 11.11 3.03
CA PRO A 216 16.29 10.43 3.39
C PRO A 216 15.45 11.24 4.40
N GLU A 217 16.13 12.02 5.25
CA GLU A 217 15.53 12.83 6.30
C GLU A 217 14.56 13.90 5.79
N PHE A 218 14.74 14.39 4.57
CA PHE A 218 13.83 15.38 3.97
C PHE A 218 12.43 14.81 3.70
N ARG A 219 12.22 13.51 3.91
CA ARG A 219 10.91 12.83 3.84
C ARG A 219 10.24 12.64 5.20
N LEU A 220 10.92 12.94 6.31
CA LEU A 220 10.38 12.83 7.67
C LEU A 220 9.30 13.86 8.06
N PRO A 221 9.29 15.12 7.56
CA PRO A 221 8.30 16.12 8.00
C PRO A 221 6.83 15.69 7.95
N PRO A 222 6.31 15.01 6.89
CA PRO A 222 4.94 14.51 6.90
C PRO A 222 4.69 13.47 8.00
N ALA A 223 5.66 12.58 8.27
CA ALA A 223 5.53 11.58 9.33
C ALA A 223 5.51 12.21 10.74
N MET A 224 6.23 13.32 10.95
CA MET A 224 6.17 14.07 12.22
C MET A 224 4.79 14.68 12.45
N LEU A 225 4.15 15.21 11.41
CA LEU A 225 2.79 15.72 11.50
C LEU A 225 1.79 14.57 11.76
N GLY A 226 1.92 13.46 11.03
CA GLY A 226 1.11 12.25 11.24
C GLY A 226 1.21 11.72 12.67
N GLY A 227 2.42 11.71 13.25
CA GLY A 227 2.65 11.30 14.63
C GLY A 227 1.87 12.10 15.69
N ILE A 228 1.43 13.32 15.36
CA ILE A 228 0.55 14.13 16.23
C ILE A 228 -0.92 13.91 15.88
N LEU A 229 -1.28 13.89 14.59
CA LEU A 229 -2.68 13.72 14.17
C LEU A 229 -3.26 12.36 14.58
N ILE A 230 -2.48 11.29 14.48
CA ILE A 230 -2.92 9.92 14.79
C ILE A 230 -3.41 9.78 16.24
N PRO A 231 -2.62 10.11 17.28
CA PRO A 231 -3.09 10.01 18.66
C PRO A 231 -4.24 10.98 18.97
N VAL A 232 -4.26 12.17 18.36
CA VAL A 232 -5.38 13.11 18.49
C VAL A 232 -6.67 12.52 17.91
N GLY A 233 -6.60 11.93 16.71
CA GLY A 233 -7.73 11.26 16.06
C GLY A 233 -8.23 10.04 16.85
N LEU A 234 -7.32 9.22 17.37
CA LEU A 234 -7.65 8.07 18.21
C LEU A 234 -8.29 8.48 19.54
N PHE A 235 -7.74 9.50 20.21
CA PHE A 235 -8.32 10.02 21.43
C PHE A 235 -9.70 10.62 21.18
N TRP A 236 -9.86 11.38 20.10
CA TRP A 236 -11.16 11.92 19.68
C TRP A 236 -12.16 10.79 19.44
N PHE A 237 -11.79 9.79 18.63
CA PHE A 237 -12.64 8.64 18.33
C PHE A 237 -13.07 7.90 19.61
N GLY A 238 -12.11 7.55 20.48
CA GLY A 238 -12.38 6.83 21.71
C GLY A 238 -13.25 7.64 22.70
N TRP A 239 -12.97 8.93 22.86
CA TRP A 239 -13.73 9.79 23.76
C TRP A 239 -15.17 10.02 23.32
N THR A 240 -15.39 10.12 22.00
CA THR A 240 -16.69 10.44 21.40
C THR A 240 -17.55 9.22 21.09
N SER A 241 -17.02 8.01 21.30
CA SER A 241 -17.74 6.74 21.20
C SER A 241 -18.63 6.49 22.43
N ARG A 242 -19.59 7.38 22.66
CA ARG A 242 -20.59 7.28 23.75
C ARG A 242 -21.99 7.42 23.16
N HIS A 243 -22.94 6.66 23.70
CA HIS A 243 -24.37 6.70 23.33
C HIS A 243 -24.99 8.12 23.29
N ASN A 244 -24.49 9.05 24.11
CA ASN A 244 -25.04 10.41 24.23
C ASN A 244 -24.50 11.40 23.17
N ILE A 245 -23.54 10.99 22.34
CA ILE A 245 -22.90 11.84 21.33
C ILE A 245 -23.38 11.41 19.95
N HIS A 246 -23.57 12.34 19.02
CA HIS A 246 -24.01 12.03 17.67
C HIS A 246 -22.96 11.17 16.93
N TRP A 247 -23.40 10.09 16.26
CA TRP A 247 -22.55 9.11 15.58
C TRP A 247 -21.55 9.68 14.57
N MET A 248 -21.80 10.89 14.04
CA MET A 248 -20.90 11.56 13.09
C MET A 248 -19.60 12.04 13.75
N VAL A 249 -19.62 12.35 15.04
CA VAL A 249 -18.45 12.86 15.77
C VAL A 249 -17.31 11.83 15.85
N PRO A 250 -17.53 10.56 16.20
CA PRO A 250 -16.47 9.56 16.13
C PRO A 250 -15.99 9.30 14.70
N ILE A 251 -16.86 9.41 13.68
CA ILE A 251 -16.44 9.29 12.27
C ILE A 251 -15.48 10.41 11.85
N ILE A 252 -15.68 11.64 12.36
CA ILE A 252 -14.72 12.73 12.13
C ILE A 252 -13.38 12.41 12.80
N GLY A 253 -13.40 11.85 14.02
CA GLY A 253 -12.19 11.40 14.71
C GLY A 253 -11.41 10.33 13.93
N SER A 254 -12.11 9.37 13.30
CA SER A 254 -11.47 8.38 12.43
C SER A 254 -10.94 8.98 11.13
N GLY A 255 -11.56 10.05 10.62
CA GLY A 255 -11.01 10.83 9.50
C GLY A 255 -9.75 11.60 9.85
N VAL A 256 -9.65 12.15 11.07
CA VAL A 256 -8.40 12.76 11.56
C VAL A 256 -7.29 11.72 11.67
N PHE A 257 -7.61 10.51 12.16
CA PHE A 257 -6.67 9.38 12.12
C PHE A 257 -6.24 9.04 10.67
N GLY A 258 -7.18 8.97 9.72
CA GLY A 258 -6.86 8.67 8.32
C GLY A 258 -6.04 9.77 7.60
N CYS A 259 -6.00 10.98 8.15
CA CYS A 259 -5.20 12.09 7.63
C CYS A 259 -3.72 12.04 8.06
N GLY A 260 -3.42 11.38 9.19
CA GLY A 260 -2.07 11.27 9.74
C GLY A 260 -1.31 10.06 9.22
#